data_AF-A0A3L6DQT8-F1
#
_entry.id   AF-A0A3L6DQT8-F1
#
_cell.length_a   1.000
_cell.length_b   1.000
_cell.length_c   1.000
_cell.angle_alpha   90.00
_cell.angle_beta   90.00
_cell.angle_gamma   90.00
#
_symmetry.space_group_name_H-M   'P 1'
#
loop_
_entity.id
_entity.type
_entity.pdbx_description
1 polymer ?
#
loop_
_entity_poly.entity_id
_entity_poly.type
_entity_poly.pdbx_seq_one_letter_code
_entity_poly.pdbx_strand_id
1 'polypeptide(L)'
;MSELIGGIGRELAISCLLRLPRSYYYDVACVDRSFYSLVRSGNLYRLRRAVGIAEQMIYCSCNVLEWEGFDPCRQRWFGIPSMPPIECFMLADKESLAVGTSILVFGKRVESHVVLRYSLLTNSWTTGEMMNTSWCLFGSASFGEKAIVAGGIGQSGPLSSAELYDSEMQTWTTLPSMSRARQMCSGFFMDGKFYVIGGKAERHNEVLSCAEEFDLENGSWHLIPDMAQGLNGGSGINVRYNLVFGSFDVVGVECKKSHASWIVLDK
;
A
#
# COMPACT_ATOMS: atom_id res chain seq x y z
N MET A 1 -24.17 16.17 23.18
CA MET A 1 -23.70 14.93 22.52
C MET A 1 -24.82 13.92 22.61
N SER A 2 -25.28 13.35 21.49
CA SER A 2 -26.26 12.26 21.53
C SER A 2 -25.58 10.96 22.03
N GLU A 3 -26.25 10.27 22.94
CA GLU A 3 -25.84 8.94 23.40
C GLU A 3 -26.00 7.94 22.25
N LEU A 4 -24.98 7.10 22.03
CA LEU A 4 -24.98 6.08 20.98
C LEU A 4 -25.73 4.82 21.43
N ILE A 5 -25.53 4.44 22.69
CA ILE A 5 -26.27 3.40 23.40
C ILE A 5 -26.78 4.06 24.68
N GLY A 6 -28.10 4.07 24.88
CA GLY A 6 -28.72 4.73 26.03
C GLY A 6 -28.19 4.19 27.35
N GLY A 7 -27.89 5.09 28.29
CA GLY A 7 -27.56 4.74 29.66
C GLY A 7 -26.10 4.35 29.95
N ILE A 8 -25.26 4.15 28.94
CA ILE A 8 -23.80 3.92 29.11
C ILE A 8 -22.94 5.07 28.60
N GLY A 9 -23.52 6.06 27.94
CA GLY A 9 -22.79 7.21 27.39
C GLY A 9 -21.95 6.87 26.14
N ARG A 10 -21.61 7.90 25.38
CA ARG A 10 -20.99 7.76 24.04
C ARG A 10 -19.59 7.16 24.08
N GLU A 11 -18.75 7.59 25.03
CA GLU A 11 -17.36 7.13 25.12
C GLU A 11 -17.25 5.64 25.46
N LEU A 12 -18.06 5.17 26.43
CA LEU A 12 -18.09 3.74 26.77
C LEU A 12 -18.68 2.91 25.62
N ALA A 13 -19.71 3.41 24.94
CA ALA A 13 -20.24 2.76 23.75
C ALA A 13 -19.17 2.60 22.66
N ILE A 14 -18.40 3.65 22.37
CA ILE A 14 -17.28 3.58 21.43
C ILE A 14 -16.22 2.58 21.92
N SER A 15 -15.83 2.64 23.20
CA SER A 15 -14.87 1.69 23.77
C SER A 15 -15.29 0.23 23.61
N CYS A 16 -16.58 -0.07 23.72
CA CYS A 16 -17.11 -1.41 23.43
C CYS A 16 -17.00 -1.77 21.95
N LEU A 17 -17.38 -0.85 21.05
CA LEU A 17 -17.32 -1.06 19.60
C LEU A 17 -15.88 -1.25 19.07
N LEU A 18 -14.89 -0.62 19.69
CA LEU A 18 -13.48 -0.80 19.33
C LEU A 18 -13.04 -2.27 19.45
N ARG A 19 -13.64 -3.04 20.38
CA ARG A 19 -13.31 -4.45 20.64
C ARG A 19 -14.06 -5.43 19.75
N LEU A 20 -15.07 -4.98 19.01
CA LEU A 20 -15.77 -5.84 18.07
C LEU A 20 -14.87 -6.15 16.86
N PRO A 21 -14.82 -7.41 16.39
CA PRO A 21 -14.17 -7.73 15.13
C PRO A 21 -14.75 -6.89 13.99
N ARG A 22 -13.91 -6.42 13.07
CA ARG A 22 -14.31 -5.58 11.92
C ARG A 22 -15.39 -6.23 11.07
N SER A 23 -15.45 -7.57 11.06
CA SER A 23 -16.48 -8.33 10.36
C SER A 23 -17.92 -7.99 10.80
N TYR A 24 -18.10 -7.44 12.01
CA TYR A 24 -19.40 -7.02 12.53
C TYR A 24 -19.71 -5.55 12.26
N TYR A 25 -18.77 -4.77 11.72
CA TYR A 25 -18.97 -3.33 11.52
C TYR A 25 -20.04 -3.04 10.49
N TYR A 26 -20.27 -3.94 9.55
CA TYR A 26 -21.40 -3.86 8.64
C TYR A 26 -22.73 -3.94 9.40
N ASP A 27 -22.88 -4.94 10.28
CA ASP A 27 -24.10 -5.12 11.09
C ASP A 27 -24.31 -3.93 12.04
N VAL A 28 -23.22 -3.43 12.66
CA VAL A 28 -23.25 -2.22 13.50
C VAL A 28 -23.70 -1.01 12.71
N ALA A 29 -23.18 -0.82 11.48
CA ALA A 29 -23.56 0.31 10.63
C ALA A 29 -25.03 0.26 10.19
N CYS A 30 -25.71 -0.88 10.27
CA CYS A 30 -27.12 -1.03 9.95
C CYS A 30 -28.07 -0.63 11.09
N VAL A 31 -27.57 -0.39 12.32
CA VAL A 31 -28.40 -0.11 13.50
C VAL A 31 -29.13 1.24 13.38
N ASP A 32 -28.38 2.32 13.19
CA ASP A 32 -28.92 3.66 12.96
C ASP A 32 -27.91 4.59 12.24
N ARG A 33 -28.32 5.84 11.99
CA ARG A 33 -27.47 6.85 11.33
C ARG A 33 -26.20 7.22 12.10
N SER A 34 -26.24 7.19 13.43
CA SER A 34 -25.11 7.50 14.30
C SER A 34 -24.06 6.39 14.23
N PHE A 35 -24.46 5.13 14.33
CA PHE A 35 -23.56 3.98 14.13
C PHE A 35 -23.02 3.93 12.70
N TYR A 36 -23.90 4.15 11.72
CA TYR A 36 -23.49 4.25 10.31
C TYR A 36 -22.39 5.30 10.11
N SER A 37 -22.60 6.52 10.62
CA SER A 37 -21.63 7.61 10.53
C SER A 37 -20.32 7.28 11.27
N LEU A 38 -20.41 6.65 12.44
CA LEU A 38 -19.24 6.27 13.23
C LEU A 38 -18.35 5.26 12.49
N VAL A 39 -18.94 4.23 11.87
CA VAL A 39 -18.21 3.22 11.09
C VAL A 39 -17.67 3.81 9.80
N ARG A 40 -18.50 4.52 9.02
CA ARG A 40 -18.14 5.02 7.68
C ARG A 40 -17.18 6.22 7.71
N SER A 41 -17.11 6.97 8.79
CA SER A 41 -16.21 8.13 8.93
C SER A 41 -14.72 7.75 9.11
N GLY A 42 -14.42 6.48 9.36
CA GLY A 42 -13.07 6.03 9.67
C GLY A 42 -12.64 6.30 11.12
N ASN A 43 -13.44 7.01 11.91
CA ASN A 43 -13.10 7.36 13.30
C ASN A 43 -12.86 6.12 14.17
N LEU A 44 -13.67 5.08 14.00
CA LEU A 44 -13.50 3.84 14.75
C LEU A 44 -12.15 3.16 14.42
N TYR A 45 -11.72 3.23 13.17
CA TYR A 45 -10.43 2.69 12.70
C TYR A 45 -9.25 3.49 13.24
N ARG A 46 -9.35 4.84 13.25
CA ARG A 46 -8.35 5.72 13.88
C ARG A 46 -8.19 5.44 15.37
N LEU A 47 -9.32 5.33 16.08
CA LEU A 47 -9.31 5.06 17.51
C LEU A 47 -8.71 3.68 17.82
N ARG A 48 -9.03 2.65 17.03
CA ARG A 48 -8.43 1.32 17.18
C ARG A 48 -6.92 1.35 17.05
N ARG A 49 -6.39 2.06 16.05
CA ARG A 49 -4.94 2.30 15.93
C ARG A 49 -4.38 2.99 17.16
N ALA A 50 -5.03 4.05 17.63
CA ALA A 50 -4.56 4.82 18.79
C ALA A 50 -4.46 3.97 20.07
N VAL A 51 -5.28 2.92 20.20
CA VAL A 51 -5.23 1.98 21.32
C VAL A 51 -4.53 0.64 21.00
N GLY A 52 -3.87 0.53 19.85
CA GLY A 52 -3.10 -0.65 19.45
C GLY A 52 -3.92 -1.90 19.14
N ILE A 53 -5.20 -1.77 18.76
CA ILE A 53 -6.05 -2.91 18.40
C ILE A 53 -5.92 -3.21 16.90
N ALA A 54 -5.10 -4.22 16.62
CA ALA A 54 -4.81 -4.67 15.27
C ALA A 54 -5.73 -5.77 14.76
N GLU A 55 -6.09 -5.73 13.48
CA GLU A 55 -6.79 -6.82 12.79
C GLU A 55 -6.26 -6.97 11.35
N GLN A 56 -5.87 -8.18 11.00
CA GLN A 56 -5.34 -8.51 9.69
C GLN A 56 -6.47 -8.90 8.74
N MET A 57 -6.40 -8.41 7.50
CA MET A 57 -7.31 -8.76 6.43
C MET A 57 -6.48 -8.95 5.16
N ILE A 58 -6.64 -10.07 4.48
CA ILE A 58 -5.87 -10.35 3.27
C ILE A 58 -6.74 -10.02 2.07
N TYR A 59 -6.20 -9.33 1.07
CA TYR A 59 -6.85 -9.04 -0.19
C TYR A 59 -6.01 -9.58 -1.33
N CYS A 60 -6.63 -10.27 -2.26
CA CYS A 60 -5.93 -10.78 -3.43
C CYS A 60 -6.77 -10.65 -4.68
N SER A 61 -6.08 -10.58 -5.81
CA SER A 61 -6.69 -10.57 -7.13
C SER A 61 -5.98 -11.60 -7.98
N CYS A 62 -6.73 -12.63 -8.38
CA CYS A 62 -6.30 -13.67 -9.33
C CYS A 62 -6.91 -13.45 -10.73
N ASN A 63 -7.82 -12.48 -10.85
CA ASN A 63 -8.44 -12.04 -12.10
C ASN A 63 -8.46 -10.51 -12.07
N VAL A 64 -8.07 -9.89 -13.18
CA VAL A 64 -7.71 -8.47 -13.28
C VAL A 64 -8.69 -7.50 -12.63
N LEU A 65 -9.99 -7.79 -12.69
CA LEU A 65 -11.06 -6.92 -12.16
C LEU A 65 -11.67 -7.44 -10.85
N GLU A 66 -11.35 -8.66 -10.45
CA GLU A 66 -11.95 -9.33 -9.31
C GLU A 66 -10.96 -9.35 -8.16
N TRP A 67 -11.45 -8.95 -7.00
CA TRP A 67 -10.69 -8.93 -5.76
C TRP A 67 -11.49 -9.70 -4.72
N GLU A 68 -10.77 -10.50 -3.94
CA GLU A 68 -11.30 -11.27 -2.84
C GLU A 68 -10.58 -10.85 -1.56
N GLY A 69 -11.35 -10.69 -0.49
CA GLY A 69 -10.86 -10.53 0.86
C GLY A 69 -10.91 -11.86 1.61
N PHE A 70 -9.95 -12.11 2.48
CA PHE A 70 -9.94 -13.20 3.44
C PHE A 70 -9.84 -12.61 4.84
N ASP A 71 -10.83 -12.96 5.65
CA ASP A 71 -10.91 -12.66 7.07
C ASP A 71 -10.26 -13.82 7.85
N PRO A 72 -9.05 -13.65 8.41
CA PRO A 72 -8.38 -14.69 9.18
C PRO A 72 -9.10 -15.01 10.48
N CYS A 73 -9.79 -14.04 11.09
CA CYS A 73 -10.55 -14.25 12.32
C CYS A 73 -11.74 -15.19 12.11
N ARG A 74 -12.37 -15.12 10.93
CA ARG A 74 -13.50 -15.98 10.56
C ARG A 74 -13.11 -17.14 9.63
N GLN A 75 -11.85 -17.19 9.21
CA GLN A 75 -11.33 -18.10 8.20
C GLN A 75 -12.21 -18.15 6.95
N ARG A 76 -12.62 -16.97 6.47
CA ARG A 76 -13.65 -16.86 5.43
C ARG A 76 -13.22 -15.91 4.31
N TRP A 77 -13.38 -16.38 3.09
CA TRP A 77 -13.30 -15.57 1.88
C TRP A 77 -14.60 -14.79 1.64
N PHE A 78 -14.47 -13.59 1.08
CA PHE A 78 -15.57 -12.75 0.65
C PHE A 78 -15.16 -11.93 -0.59
N GLY A 79 -16.09 -11.73 -1.52
CA GLY A 79 -15.85 -10.86 -2.67
C GLY A 79 -15.95 -9.39 -2.26
N ILE A 80 -15.11 -8.54 -2.86
CA ILE A 80 -15.34 -7.09 -2.87
C ILE A 80 -15.88 -6.66 -4.25
N PRO A 81 -16.46 -5.45 -4.39
CA PRO A 81 -16.96 -4.98 -5.68
C PRO A 81 -15.89 -5.07 -6.77
N SER A 82 -16.30 -5.42 -7.98
CA SER A 82 -15.37 -5.47 -9.12
C SER A 82 -14.75 -4.10 -9.37
N MET A 83 -13.46 -4.12 -9.69
CA MET A 83 -12.73 -2.94 -10.09
C MET A 83 -13.29 -2.41 -11.43
N PRO A 84 -13.43 -1.08 -11.62
CA PRO A 84 -13.83 -0.50 -12.89
C PRO A 84 -12.94 -1.00 -14.04
N PRO A 85 -13.51 -1.44 -15.18
CA PRO A 85 -12.76 -1.99 -16.30
C PRO A 85 -12.10 -0.86 -17.11
N ILE A 86 -10.97 -0.35 -16.61
CA ILE A 86 -10.16 0.64 -17.33
C ILE A 86 -9.06 -0.13 -18.09
N GLU A 87 -8.93 0.15 -19.39
CA GLU A 87 -8.05 -0.55 -20.34
C GLU A 87 -6.60 -0.73 -19.85
N CYS A 88 -6.05 0.26 -19.14
CA CYS A 88 -4.70 0.19 -18.56
C CYS A 88 -4.48 -0.98 -17.59
N PHE A 89 -5.51 -1.43 -16.90
CA PHE A 89 -5.39 -2.54 -15.95
C PHE A 89 -5.52 -3.92 -16.62
N MET A 90 -5.95 -3.97 -17.88
CA MET A 90 -6.09 -5.22 -18.64
C MET A 90 -4.78 -5.61 -19.35
N LEU A 91 -3.92 -4.64 -19.65
CA LEU A 91 -2.81 -4.80 -20.61
C LEU A 91 -1.41 -4.51 -20.05
N ALA A 92 -1.29 -4.07 -18.79
CA ALA A 92 -0.01 -3.66 -18.21
C ALA A 92 0.27 -4.26 -16.83
N ASP A 93 1.55 -4.26 -16.44
CA ASP A 93 1.99 -4.54 -15.07
C ASP A 93 1.24 -3.61 -14.11
N LYS A 94 0.71 -4.20 -13.05
CA LYS A 94 0.11 -3.47 -11.94
C LYS A 94 1.10 -3.41 -10.81
N GLU A 95 1.00 -2.34 -10.04
CA GLU A 95 1.51 -2.32 -8.69
C GLU A 95 0.29 -2.09 -7.80
N SER A 96 0.29 -2.66 -6.61
CA SER A 96 -0.82 -2.47 -5.68
C SER A 96 -0.35 -2.43 -4.24
N LEU A 97 -0.98 -1.58 -3.44
CA LEU A 97 -0.58 -1.39 -2.04
C LEU A 97 -1.78 -1.19 -1.13
N ALA A 98 -1.67 -1.73 0.07
CA ALA A 98 -2.54 -1.47 1.20
C ALA A 98 -2.05 -0.20 1.90
N VAL A 99 -2.91 0.80 2.09
CA VAL A 99 -2.57 1.99 2.89
C VAL A 99 -3.80 2.48 3.63
N GLY A 100 -3.65 2.70 4.93
CA GLY A 100 -4.79 3.00 5.79
C GLY A 100 -5.92 1.99 5.68
N THR A 101 -7.13 2.49 5.46
CA THR A 101 -8.33 1.67 5.19
C THR A 101 -8.61 1.54 3.70
N SER A 102 -7.57 1.58 2.86
CA SER A 102 -7.69 1.61 1.41
C SER A 102 -6.70 0.66 0.73
N ILE A 103 -7.07 0.24 -0.48
CA ILE A 103 -6.17 -0.43 -1.42
C ILE A 103 -5.99 0.53 -2.60
N LEU A 104 -4.74 0.80 -2.97
CA LEU A 104 -4.41 1.51 -4.21
C LEU A 104 -3.94 0.51 -5.26
N VAL A 105 -4.41 0.69 -6.49
CA VAL A 105 -3.99 -0.08 -7.66
C VAL A 105 -3.51 0.90 -8.71
N PHE A 106 -2.27 0.72 -9.14
CA PHE A 106 -1.59 1.58 -10.09
C PHE A 106 -1.57 0.91 -11.46
N GLY A 107 -2.04 1.65 -12.46
CA GLY A 107 -2.11 1.21 -13.84
C GLY A 107 -1.35 2.16 -14.75
N LYS A 108 -0.70 1.61 -15.77
CA LYS A 108 0.01 2.38 -16.79
C LYS A 108 -0.86 2.56 -18.04
N ARG A 109 -1.02 3.80 -18.50
CA ARG A 109 -1.45 4.17 -19.85
C ARG A 109 -0.23 4.54 -20.70
N VAL A 110 -0.41 4.68 -22.01
CA VAL A 110 0.70 4.95 -22.95
C VAL A 110 1.50 6.21 -22.57
N GLU A 111 0.82 7.26 -22.10
CA GLU A 111 1.44 8.55 -21.74
C GLU A 111 1.03 9.06 -20.34
N SER A 112 0.43 8.20 -19.51
CA SER A 112 -0.04 8.57 -18.18
C SER A 112 -0.18 7.36 -17.26
N HIS A 113 -0.53 7.61 -16.00
CA HIS A 113 -0.84 6.60 -15.01
C HIS A 113 -2.24 6.82 -14.43
N VAL A 114 -2.84 5.76 -13.92
CA VAL A 114 -4.14 5.78 -13.25
C VAL A 114 -3.97 5.14 -11.89
N VAL A 115 -4.54 5.77 -10.86
CA VAL A 115 -4.65 5.20 -9.53
C VAL A 115 -6.12 4.92 -9.27
N LEU A 116 -6.45 3.66 -8.99
CA LEU A 116 -7.74 3.27 -8.44
C LEU A 116 -7.60 3.05 -6.94
N ARG A 117 -8.56 3.54 -6.18
CA ARG A 117 -8.63 3.38 -4.73
C ARG A 117 -9.91 2.64 -4.36
N TYR A 118 -9.75 1.48 -3.75
CA TYR A 118 -10.82 0.81 -3.02
C TYR A 118 -10.81 1.29 -1.57
N SER A 119 -11.97 1.68 -1.05
CA SER A 119 -12.15 2.07 0.34
C SER A 119 -12.91 1.00 1.09
N LEU A 120 -12.32 0.47 2.16
CA LEU A 120 -12.99 -0.43 3.11
C LEU A 120 -14.19 0.24 3.79
N LEU A 121 -14.06 1.55 4.03
CA LEU A 121 -15.07 2.32 4.72
C LEU A 121 -16.33 2.41 3.89
N THR A 122 -16.22 2.63 2.58
CA THR A 122 -17.39 2.75 1.68
C THR A 122 -17.73 1.45 0.97
N ASN A 123 -16.85 0.46 1.00
CA ASN A 123 -16.92 -0.76 0.20
C ASN A 123 -17.14 -0.42 -1.28
N SER A 124 -16.29 0.46 -1.83
CA SER A 124 -16.43 0.93 -3.21
C SER A 124 -15.09 1.36 -3.80
N TRP A 125 -14.99 1.26 -5.13
CA TRP A 125 -13.89 1.80 -5.91
C TRP A 125 -14.13 3.26 -6.28
N THR A 126 -13.06 4.04 -6.30
CA THR A 126 -13.02 5.44 -6.72
C THR A 126 -11.72 5.72 -7.46
N THR A 127 -11.67 6.76 -8.28
CA THR A 127 -10.41 7.27 -8.80
C THR A 127 -9.62 7.88 -7.65
N GLY A 128 -8.36 7.47 -7.50
CA GLY A 128 -7.42 8.04 -6.53
C GLY A 128 -6.67 9.24 -7.11
N GLU A 129 -6.03 10.00 -6.23
CA GLU A 129 -5.14 11.09 -6.66
C GLU A 129 -3.95 10.52 -7.44
N MET A 130 -3.59 11.23 -8.52
CA MET A 130 -2.47 10.85 -9.37
C MET A 130 -1.14 11.17 -8.67
N MET A 131 -0.17 10.26 -8.81
CA MET A 131 1.23 10.57 -8.47
C MET A 131 1.74 11.71 -9.36
N ASN A 132 2.71 12.48 -8.86
CA ASN A 132 3.26 13.62 -9.58
C ASN A 132 4.21 13.22 -10.71
N THR A 133 4.99 12.14 -10.52
CA THR A 133 6.14 11.85 -11.38
C THR A 133 6.25 10.41 -11.90
N SER A 134 5.93 9.41 -11.10
CA SER A 134 6.17 8.00 -11.46
C SER A 134 4.99 7.36 -12.17
N TRP A 135 5.24 6.45 -13.13
CA TRP A 135 4.17 5.71 -13.82
C TRP A 135 4.05 4.25 -13.36
N CYS A 136 5.17 3.52 -13.28
CA CYS A 136 5.21 2.13 -12.81
C CYS A 136 6.64 1.70 -12.42
N LEU A 137 6.79 0.44 -11.97
CA LEU A 137 8.08 -0.20 -11.65
C LEU A 137 8.87 0.49 -10.52
N PHE A 138 8.20 1.29 -9.70
CA PHE A 138 8.78 1.91 -8.51
C PHE A 138 8.84 0.90 -7.35
N GLY A 139 9.74 1.15 -6.41
CA GLY A 139 9.69 0.49 -5.12
C GLY A 139 8.58 1.13 -4.30
N SER A 140 7.72 0.34 -3.67
CA SER A 140 6.67 0.87 -2.81
C SER A 140 6.54 0.07 -1.52
N ALA A 141 6.12 0.74 -0.46
CA ALA A 141 5.70 0.11 0.79
C ALA A 141 4.77 1.06 1.56
N SER A 142 4.10 0.51 2.55
CA SER A 142 3.19 1.26 3.42
C SER A 142 3.55 1.07 4.87
N PHE A 143 3.37 2.14 5.65
CA PHE A 143 3.47 2.14 7.10
C PHE A 143 2.36 3.02 7.66
N GLY A 144 1.45 2.45 8.44
CA GLY A 144 0.33 3.25 8.94
C GLY A 144 -0.54 3.77 7.78
N GLU A 145 -1.02 4.99 7.96
CA GLU A 145 -1.82 5.70 6.96
C GLU A 145 -0.98 6.28 5.83
N LYS A 146 0.31 5.96 5.79
CA LYS A 146 1.27 6.50 4.84
C LYS A 146 1.80 5.39 3.94
N ALA A 147 2.08 5.74 2.69
CA ALA A 147 2.82 4.90 1.77
C ALA A 147 3.91 5.72 1.09
N ILE A 148 5.03 5.10 0.75
CA ILE A 148 6.08 5.73 -0.03
C ILE A 148 6.25 4.95 -1.33
N VAL A 149 6.35 5.68 -2.43
CA VAL A 149 6.80 5.18 -3.72
C VAL A 149 8.12 5.87 -4.06
N ALA A 150 9.10 5.11 -4.54
CA ALA A 150 10.41 5.64 -4.88
C ALA A 150 10.94 5.03 -6.19
N GLY A 151 11.42 5.91 -7.06
CA GLY A 151 11.92 5.57 -8.38
C GLY A 151 10.81 5.20 -9.37
N GLY A 152 11.03 4.14 -10.14
CA GLY A 152 10.17 3.73 -11.24
C GLY A 152 10.54 4.38 -12.56
N ILE A 153 9.63 4.33 -13.53
CA ILE A 153 9.79 4.92 -14.85
C ILE A 153 8.77 6.03 -15.06
N GLY A 154 9.24 7.19 -15.49
CA GLY A 154 8.41 8.29 -15.98
C GLY A 154 8.56 8.48 -17.48
N GLN A 155 8.09 9.61 -18.00
CA GLN A 155 8.14 9.92 -19.44
C GLN A 155 9.56 9.90 -20.03
N SER A 156 10.54 10.36 -19.25
CA SER A 156 11.93 10.52 -19.70
C SER A 156 12.84 9.35 -19.31
N GLY A 157 12.31 8.30 -18.68
CA GLY A 157 13.10 7.15 -18.21
C GLY A 157 13.06 6.94 -16.70
N PRO A 158 14.04 6.22 -16.13
CA PRO A 158 14.10 5.92 -14.71
C PRO A 158 14.15 7.17 -13.83
N LEU A 159 13.49 7.11 -12.68
CA LEU A 159 13.34 8.25 -11.77
C LEU A 159 14.18 8.08 -10.51
N SER A 160 14.66 9.20 -9.97
CA SER A 160 15.18 9.28 -8.60
C SER A 160 14.19 9.92 -7.62
N SER A 161 13.03 10.38 -8.11
CA SER A 161 12.00 10.98 -7.28
C SER A 161 11.38 9.96 -6.33
N ALA A 162 10.86 10.46 -5.21
CA ALA A 162 10.05 9.70 -4.29
C ALA A 162 8.85 10.54 -3.85
N GLU A 163 7.74 9.87 -3.55
CA GLU A 163 6.50 10.52 -3.15
C GLU A 163 5.89 9.78 -1.97
N LEU A 164 5.38 10.53 -1.00
CA LEU A 164 4.65 10.02 0.16
C LEU A 164 3.15 10.24 -0.07
N TYR A 165 2.39 9.16 -0.03
CA TYR A 165 0.94 9.20 0.02
C TYR A 165 0.46 9.25 1.47
N ASP A 166 -0.40 10.21 1.79
CA ASP A 166 -1.17 10.23 3.03
C ASP A 166 -2.61 9.82 2.75
N SER A 167 -3.04 8.68 3.30
CA SER A 167 -4.39 8.14 3.05
C SER A 167 -5.51 8.87 3.80
N GLU A 168 -5.20 9.63 4.85
CA GLU A 168 -6.20 10.43 5.56
C GLU A 168 -6.50 11.72 4.82
N MET A 169 -5.46 12.39 4.31
CA MET A 169 -5.59 13.58 3.47
C MET A 169 -5.87 13.24 2.01
N GLN A 170 -5.62 11.99 1.62
CA GLN A 170 -5.66 11.50 0.25
C GLN A 170 -4.73 12.27 -0.69
N THR A 171 -3.56 12.71 -0.22
CA THR A 171 -2.63 13.53 -0.99
C THR A 171 -1.28 12.87 -1.20
N TRP A 172 -0.64 13.20 -2.32
CA TRP A 172 0.75 12.85 -2.59
C TRP A 172 1.65 14.06 -2.30
N THR A 173 2.71 13.85 -1.52
CA THR A 173 3.73 14.86 -1.23
C THR A 173 5.07 14.41 -1.80
N THR A 174 5.70 15.26 -2.61
CA THR A 174 7.04 14.99 -3.13
C THR A 174 8.05 14.98 -1.98
N LEU A 175 8.83 13.91 -1.90
CA LEU A 175 9.96 13.79 -0.99
C LEU A 175 11.25 14.24 -1.70
N PRO A 176 12.35 14.51 -0.97
CA PRO A 176 13.65 14.68 -1.57
C PRO A 176 14.01 13.52 -2.49
N SER A 177 14.74 13.80 -3.56
CA SER A 177 15.15 12.77 -4.52
C SER A 177 16.29 11.92 -3.96
N MET A 178 16.29 10.65 -4.37
CA MET A 178 17.42 9.75 -4.22
C MET A 178 18.65 10.25 -5.00
N SER A 179 19.82 9.75 -4.61
CA SER A 179 21.08 10.00 -5.30
C SER A 179 21.18 9.28 -6.65
N ARG A 180 20.50 8.14 -6.82
CA ARG A 180 20.50 7.35 -8.05
C ARG A 180 19.09 7.08 -8.55
N ALA A 181 18.85 7.37 -9.83
CA ALA A 181 17.62 6.97 -10.49
C ALA A 181 17.55 5.45 -10.63
N ARG A 182 16.38 4.87 -10.36
CA ARG A 182 16.17 3.42 -10.36
C ARG A 182 14.75 3.05 -10.80
N GLN A 183 14.63 1.98 -11.58
CA GLN A 183 13.36 1.32 -11.91
C GLN A 183 13.46 -0.19 -11.62
N MET A 184 12.34 -0.90 -11.59
CA MET A 184 12.29 -2.32 -11.23
C MET A 184 12.93 -2.60 -9.85
N CYS A 185 12.81 -1.66 -8.92
CA CYS A 185 13.32 -1.76 -7.56
C CYS A 185 12.22 -2.26 -6.59
N SER A 186 12.62 -2.58 -5.36
CA SER A 186 11.71 -2.98 -4.28
C SER A 186 11.81 -1.99 -3.12
N GLY A 187 10.67 -1.65 -2.52
CA GLY A 187 10.58 -0.79 -1.35
C GLY A 187 10.13 -1.59 -0.12
N PHE A 188 10.59 -1.22 1.08
CA PHE A 188 10.07 -1.76 2.35
C PHE A 188 10.31 -0.80 3.50
N PHE A 189 9.52 -0.91 4.57
CA PHE A 189 9.78 -0.23 5.84
C PHE A 189 10.50 -1.16 6.81
N MET A 190 11.50 -0.63 7.53
CA MET A 190 12.21 -1.33 8.59
C MET A 190 12.73 -0.31 9.59
N ASP A 191 12.56 -0.56 10.89
CA ASP A 191 13.08 0.30 11.97
C ASP A 191 12.77 1.80 11.78
N GLY A 192 11.53 2.12 11.38
CA GLY A 192 11.07 3.50 11.19
C GLY A 192 11.58 4.19 9.92
N LYS A 193 12.34 3.51 9.07
CA LYS A 193 12.89 4.03 7.81
C LYS A 193 12.29 3.31 6.60
N PHE A 194 12.30 3.99 5.46
CA PHE A 194 11.93 3.39 4.18
C PHE A 194 13.18 3.05 3.37
N TYR A 195 13.29 1.82 2.90
CA TYR A 195 14.42 1.36 2.09
C TYR A 195 13.95 1.09 0.67
N VAL A 196 14.79 1.45 -0.29
CA VAL A 196 14.63 1.07 -1.69
C VAL A 196 15.88 0.36 -2.19
N ILE A 197 15.69 -0.87 -2.66
CA ILE A 197 16.79 -1.79 -2.92
C ILE A 197 16.85 -2.18 -4.39
N GLY A 198 18.07 -2.29 -4.91
CA GLY A 198 18.35 -2.80 -6.25
C GLY A 198 17.67 -2.00 -7.36
N GLY A 199 17.22 -2.73 -8.38
CA GLY A 199 16.65 -2.16 -9.60
C GLY A 199 17.70 -1.92 -10.69
N LYS A 200 17.31 -1.16 -11.70
CA LYS A 200 18.13 -0.80 -12.85
C LYS A 200 18.24 0.71 -12.97
N ALA A 201 19.45 1.19 -13.19
CA ALA A 201 19.70 2.58 -13.55
C ALA A 201 19.45 2.84 -15.03
N GLU A 202 19.38 4.12 -15.40
CA GLU A 202 19.23 4.58 -16.78
C GLU A 202 20.47 4.27 -17.64
N ARG A 203 21.67 4.50 -17.09
CA ARG A 203 22.92 4.33 -17.85
C ARG A 203 23.22 2.84 -18.08
N HIS A 204 23.32 2.46 -19.35
CA HIS A 204 23.78 1.14 -19.82
C HIS A 204 23.02 -0.08 -19.26
N ASN A 205 21.77 0.06 -18.82
CA ASN A 205 21.03 -1.02 -18.13
C ASN A 205 21.79 -1.59 -16.91
N GLU A 206 22.57 -0.74 -16.21
CA GLU A 206 23.31 -1.14 -15.01
C GLU A 206 22.35 -1.67 -13.95
N VAL A 207 22.59 -2.90 -13.47
CA VAL A 207 21.88 -3.47 -12.33
C VAL A 207 22.49 -2.90 -11.06
N LEU A 208 21.66 -2.29 -10.23
CA LEU A 208 22.10 -1.66 -8.99
C LEU A 208 22.36 -2.71 -7.90
N SER A 209 23.57 -2.69 -7.35
CA SER A 209 23.96 -3.48 -6.16
C SER A 209 23.73 -2.72 -4.84
N CYS A 210 23.27 -1.48 -4.91
CA CYS A 210 23.10 -0.58 -3.76
C CYS A 210 21.63 -0.40 -3.37
N ALA A 211 21.43 0.00 -2.13
CA ALA A 211 20.16 0.47 -1.61
C ALA A 211 20.26 1.93 -1.20
N GLU A 212 19.12 2.58 -1.03
CA GLU A 212 19.04 3.87 -0.36
C GLU A 212 17.99 3.76 0.76
N GLU A 213 18.31 4.31 1.92
CA GLU A 213 17.37 4.44 3.04
C GLU A 213 16.90 5.88 3.17
N PHE A 214 15.63 6.07 3.43
CA PHE A 214 15.01 7.35 3.70
C PHE A 214 14.66 7.42 5.18
N ASP A 215 15.26 8.41 5.85
CA ASP A 215 14.96 8.76 7.22
C ASP A 215 13.72 9.69 7.23
N LEU A 216 12.62 9.21 7.81
CA LEU A 216 11.36 9.96 7.87
C LEU A 216 11.42 11.14 8.85
N GLU A 217 12.30 11.11 9.85
CA GLU A 217 12.46 12.18 10.84
C GLU A 217 13.29 13.33 10.27
N ASN A 218 14.40 12.98 9.61
CA ASN A 218 15.33 13.96 9.03
C ASN A 218 14.96 14.37 7.61
N GLY A 219 14.10 13.59 6.94
CA GLY A 219 13.70 13.83 5.55
C GLY A 219 14.86 13.69 4.58
N SER A 220 15.80 12.75 4.81
CA SER A 220 17.01 12.60 4.01
C SER A 220 17.25 11.17 3.55
N TRP A 221 17.84 11.04 2.36
CA TRP A 221 18.31 9.76 1.82
C TRP A 221 19.76 9.49 2.19
N HIS A 222 20.07 8.23 2.50
CA HIS A 222 21.42 7.73 2.71
C HIS A 222 21.69 6.53 1.80
N LEU A 223 22.82 6.57 1.08
CA LEU A 223 23.25 5.48 0.21
C LEU A 223 23.87 4.35 1.02
N ILE A 224 23.39 3.14 0.76
CA ILE A 224 23.95 1.88 1.27
C ILE A 224 24.63 1.18 0.09
N PRO A 225 25.96 1.28 -0.04
CA PRO A 225 26.68 0.65 -1.14
C PRO A 225 26.71 -0.87 -1.00
N ASP A 226 26.91 -1.56 -2.13
CA ASP A 226 27.46 -2.93 -2.15
C ASP A 226 26.68 -4.05 -1.44
N MET A 227 25.36 -3.90 -1.26
CA MET A 227 24.51 -4.95 -0.68
C MET A 227 24.57 -6.30 -1.41
N ALA A 228 24.93 -6.30 -2.70
CA ALA A 228 24.97 -7.51 -3.53
C ALA A 228 26.37 -8.15 -3.67
N GLN A 229 27.44 -7.56 -3.11
CA GLN A 229 28.81 -8.05 -3.37
C GLN A 229 29.07 -9.48 -2.87
N GLY A 230 28.26 -10.00 -1.93
CA GLY A 230 28.32 -11.39 -1.46
C GLY A 230 27.55 -12.42 -2.30
N LEU A 231 26.75 -12.01 -3.28
CA LEU A 231 25.88 -12.90 -4.07
C LEU A 231 26.47 -13.28 -5.44
N ASN A 232 27.62 -12.72 -5.82
CA ASN A 232 28.32 -12.99 -7.09
C ASN A 232 29.17 -14.29 -7.07
N GLY A 233 29.02 -15.13 -6.05
CA GLY A 233 29.67 -16.43 -5.95
C GLY A 233 28.89 -17.53 -6.68
N GLY A 234 29.03 -17.60 -8.00
CA GLY A 234 28.68 -18.79 -8.79
C GLY A 234 27.41 -18.67 -9.63
N SER A 235 27.62 -18.64 -10.96
CA SER A 235 26.59 -18.76 -12.02
C SER A 235 25.57 -17.62 -12.09
N GLY A 236 25.89 -16.57 -12.85
CA GLY A 236 25.06 -15.90 -13.88
C GLY A 236 23.53 -15.76 -13.71
N ILE A 237 22.97 -15.87 -12.52
CA ILE A 237 21.57 -15.65 -12.25
C ILE A 237 21.43 -14.15 -12.05
N ASN A 238 20.77 -13.50 -13.01
CA ASN A 238 20.11 -12.22 -12.75
C ASN A 238 19.18 -12.45 -11.57
N VAL A 239 19.63 -12.14 -10.35
CA VAL A 239 18.77 -12.08 -9.18
C VAL A 239 17.86 -10.89 -9.43
N ARG A 240 16.74 -11.14 -10.11
CA ARG A 240 15.55 -10.30 -9.92
C ARG A 240 15.27 -10.47 -8.44
N TYR A 241 15.65 -9.47 -7.65
CA TYR A 241 15.24 -9.36 -6.27
C TYR A 241 13.71 -9.25 -6.27
N ASN A 242 13.02 -10.39 -6.32
CA ASN A 242 11.70 -10.52 -5.71
C ASN A 242 11.96 -10.73 -4.21
N LEU A 243 12.66 -9.77 -3.59
CA LEU A 243 12.84 -9.76 -2.15
C LEU A 243 11.56 -9.19 -1.57
N VAL A 244 10.69 -10.11 -1.19
CA VAL A 244 9.47 -9.84 -0.43
C VAL A 244 9.91 -9.59 1.01
N PHE A 245 10.20 -8.34 1.36
CA PHE A 245 10.30 -7.94 2.75
C PHE A 245 8.90 -7.56 3.24
N GLY A 246 8.23 -8.51 3.87
CA GLY A 246 7.13 -8.20 4.77
C GLY A 246 7.71 -7.56 6.02
N SER A 247 7.58 -6.25 6.17
CA SER A 247 7.68 -5.65 7.49
C SER A 247 6.57 -6.23 8.37
N PHE A 248 6.79 -6.31 9.67
CA PHE A 248 5.89 -6.96 10.63
C PHE A 248 4.44 -6.43 10.63
N ASP A 249 4.13 -5.35 9.89
CA ASP A 249 2.84 -4.67 9.93
C ASP A 249 2.15 -4.48 8.56
N VAL A 250 2.73 -4.89 7.41
CA VAL A 250 2.07 -4.93 6.07
C VAL A 250 2.87 -5.87 5.15
N VAL A 251 2.20 -6.84 4.50
CA VAL A 251 2.80 -7.68 3.45
C VAL A 251 2.08 -7.44 2.12
N GLY A 252 2.69 -6.67 1.21
CA GLY A 252 2.34 -6.71 -0.21
C GLY A 252 3.23 -7.74 -0.91
N VAL A 253 2.64 -8.83 -1.45
CA VAL A 253 3.36 -9.79 -2.28
C VAL A 253 2.84 -9.68 -3.71
N GLU A 254 3.62 -9.11 -4.61
CA GLU A 254 3.31 -9.08 -6.03
C GLU A 254 4.13 -10.15 -6.76
N CYS A 255 3.44 -11.14 -7.34
CA CYS A 255 4.08 -12.08 -8.25
C CYS A 255 4.04 -11.53 -9.67
N LYS A 256 5.10 -10.83 -10.08
CA LYS A 256 5.28 -10.27 -11.44
C LYS A 256 5.31 -11.30 -12.58
N LYS A 257 5.10 -12.59 -12.30
CA LYS A 257 5.04 -13.67 -13.31
C LYS A 257 3.63 -14.21 -13.58
N SER A 258 2.63 -13.93 -12.73
CA SER A 258 1.35 -14.66 -12.79
C SER A 258 0.08 -13.81 -12.82
N HIS A 259 0.15 -12.49 -13.11
CA HIS A 259 -1.01 -11.58 -13.03
C HIS A 259 -1.77 -11.63 -11.69
N ALA A 260 -1.13 -12.16 -10.63
CA ALA A 260 -1.72 -12.32 -9.31
C ALA A 260 -1.06 -11.36 -8.33
N SER A 261 -1.87 -10.52 -7.70
CA SER A 261 -1.44 -9.55 -6.70
C SER A 261 -2.03 -9.93 -5.33
N TRP A 262 -1.20 -9.96 -4.29
CA TRP A 262 -1.59 -10.25 -2.92
C TRP A 262 -1.22 -9.08 -2.02
N ILE A 263 -2.14 -8.67 -1.18
CA ILE A 263 -1.97 -7.53 -0.27
C ILE A 263 -2.54 -7.91 1.09
N VAL A 264 -1.74 -7.83 2.14
CA VAL A 264 -2.19 -7.95 3.51
C VAL A 264 -2.41 -6.55 4.06
N LEU A 265 -3.64 -6.24 4.47
CA LEU A 265 -3.97 -5.09 5.30
C LEU A 265 -3.82 -5.52 6.76
N ASP A 266 -2.69 -5.22 7.36
CA ASP A 266 -2.46 -5.33 8.80
C ASP A 266 -2.37 -3.93 9.39
N LYS A 267 -2.95 -3.73 10.60
CA LYS A 267 -2.74 -2.67 11.63
C LYS A 267 -3.67 -2.89 12.79
#